data_AF-A0A5C9EBW4-F1
#
_entry.id   AF-A0A5C9EBW4-F1
#
_cell.length_a   1.000
_cell.length_b   1.000
_cell.length_c   1.000
_cell.angle_alpha   90.00
_cell.angle_beta   90.00
_cell.angle_gamma   90.00
#
_symmetry.space_group_name_H-M   'P 1'
#
loop_
_entity.id
_entity.type
_entity.pdbx_description
1 polymer ?
#
loop_
_entity_poly.entity_id
_entity_poly.type
_entity_poly.pdbx_seq_one_letter_code
_entity_poly.pdbx_strand_id
1 'polypeptide(L)' 'MNSVKDKFKMVGDKIQEFELPNSRGEIVNIRELQGKNVVVVLLRDLN' A
#
# COMPACT_ATOMS: atom_id res chain seq x y z
N MET A 1 -1.08 27.26 2.19
CA MET A 1 -0.16 26.51 1.32
C MET A 1 -0.61 25.04 1.27
N ASN A 2 -1.22 24.67 0.13
CA ASN A 2 -1.35 23.34 -0.52
C ASN A 2 -1.28 22.03 0.30
N SER A 3 -2.37 21.63 0.97
CA SER A 3 -2.54 20.25 1.50
C SER A 3 -2.80 19.19 0.40
N VAL A 4 -3.13 19.63 -0.82
CA VAL A 4 -3.42 18.72 -1.94
C VAL A 4 -2.13 18.24 -2.63
N LYS A 5 -1.05 19.04 -2.63
CA LYS A 5 0.15 18.74 -3.42
C LYS A 5 0.95 17.52 -2.95
N ASP A 6 0.88 17.14 -1.68
CA ASP A 6 1.64 16.01 -1.15
C ASP A 6 1.03 14.64 -1.51
N LYS A 7 -0.28 14.58 -1.78
CA LYS A 7 -0.97 13.32 -2.13
C LYS A 7 -0.74 12.88 -3.57
N PHE A 8 -0.43 13.81 -4.48
CA PHE A 8 -0.24 13.51 -5.90
C PHE A 8 1.18 13.07 -6.24
N LYS A 9 2.15 13.24 -5.33
CA LYS A 9 3.56 12.93 -5.62
C LYS A 9 3.85 11.43 -5.78
N MET A 10 2.95 10.55 -5.34
CA MET A 10 3.12 9.09 -5.44
C MET A 10 2.65 8.49 -6.78
N VAL A 11 2.09 9.28 -7.69
CA VAL A 11 1.65 8.77 -9.00
C VAL A 11 2.87 8.56 -9.90
N GLY A 12 3.19 7.30 -10.22
CA GLY A 12 4.32 6.93 -11.08
C GLY A 12 5.56 6.43 -10.33
N ASP A 13 5.64 6.67 -9.03
CA ASP A 13 6.69 6.12 -8.18
C ASP A 13 6.39 4.66 -7.82
N LYS A 14 7.44 3.82 -7.77
CA LYS A 14 7.28 2.42 -7.34
C LYS A 14 6.87 2.39 -5.86
N ILE A 15 5.81 1.66 -5.55
CA ILE A 15 5.41 1.36 -4.16
C ILE A 15 6.59 0.69 -3.45
N GLN A 16 6.95 1.18 -2.25
CA GLN A 16 7.99 0.56 -1.44
C GLN A 16 7.61 -0.87 -1.08
N GLU A 17 8.60 -1.73 -0.97
CA GLU A 17 8.37 -3.14 -0.66
C GLU A 17 8.06 -3.29 0.83
N PHE A 18 7.04 -4.09 1.13
CA PHE A 18 6.59 -4.36 2.49
C PHE A 18 6.05 -5.78 2.60
N GLU A 19 6.03 -6.27 3.85
CA GLU A 19 5.48 -7.56 4.24
C GLU A 19 4.46 -7.35 5.35
N LEU A 20 3.30 -7.98 5.23
CA LEU A 20 2.22 -7.89 6.23
C LEU A 20 1.56 -9.26 6.41
N PRO A 21 1.08 -9.59 7.62
CA PRO A 21 0.25 -10.76 7.83
C PRO A 21 -1.10 -10.59 7.13
N ASN A 22 -1.55 -11.63 6.44
CA ASN A 22 -2.92 -11.70 5.93
C ASN A 22 -3.88 -12.29 6.99
N SER A 23 -5.18 -12.35 6.68
CA SER A 23 -6.21 -12.88 7.58
C SER A 23 -6.09 -14.39 7.88
N ARG A 24 -5.21 -15.11 7.19
CA ARG A 24 -4.89 -16.52 7.42
C ARG A 24 -3.66 -16.71 8.32
N GLY A 25 -3.02 -15.61 8.75
CA GLY A 25 -1.80 -15.65 9.55
C GLY A 25 -0.52 -15.87 8.73
N GLU A 26 -0.62 -15.86 7.40
CA GLU A 26 0.54 -15.98 6.50
C GLU A 26 1.16 -14.61 6.29
N ILE A 27 2.50 -14.52 6.29
CA ILE A 27 3.21 -13.31 5.91
C ILE A 27 3.23 -13.22 4.38
N VAL A 28 2.68 -12.14 3.83
CA VAL A 28 2.61 -11.89 2.38
C VAL A 28 3.50 -10.72 2.02
N ASN A 29 4.38 -10.90 1.03
CA ASN A 29 5.18 -9.83 0.46
C ASN A 29 4.47 -9.19 -0.74
N ILE A 30 4.46 -7.86 -0.84
CA ILE A 30 3.82 -7.14 -1.97
C ILE A 30 4.39 -7.53 -3.35
N ARG A 31 5.63 -8.05 -3.41
CA ARG A 31 6.26 -8.56 -4.63
C ARG A 31 5.47 -9.71 -5.26
N GLU A 32 4.78 -10.53 -4.47
CA GLU A 32 3.98 -11.65 -4.98
C GLU A 32 2.80 -11.19 -5.85
N LEU A 33 2.41 -9.92 -5.73
CA LEU A 33 1.33 -9.31 -6.49
C LEU A 33 1.82 -8.51 -7.71
N GLN A 34 3.12 -8.55 -8.03
CA GLN A 34 3.66 -7.91 -9.23
C GLN A 34 2.95 -8.41 -10.51
N GLY A 35 2.74 -7.48 -11.45
CA GLY A 35 2.01 -7.76 -12.70
C GLY A 35 0.48 -7.74 -12.56
N LYS A 36 -0.05 -7.54 -11.34
CA LYS A 36 -1.48 -7.32 -11.10
C LYS A 36 -1.75 -5.86 -10.72
N ASN A 37 -2.98 -5.40 -10.97
CA ASN A 37 -3.44 -4.13 -10.42
C ASN A 37 -3.81 -4.32 -8.95
N VAL A 38 -3.19 -3.56 -8.05
CA VAL A 38 -3.37 -3.68 -6.59
C VAL A 38 -3.82 -2.35 -6.02
N VAL A 39 -4.78 -2.40 -5.08
CA VAL A 39 -5.21 -1.25 -4.28
C VAL A 39 -4.83 -1.52 -2.82
N VAL A 40 -4.08 -0.62 -2.21
CA VAL A 40 -3.69 -0.70 -0.78
C VAL A 40 -4.47 0.37 -0.02
N VAL A 41 -5.25 -0.04 0.98
CA VAL A 41 -6.01 0.86 1.85
C VAL A 41 -5.48 0.71 3.27
N LEU A 42 -4.98 1.80 3.85
CA LEU A 42 -4.52 1.86 5.24
C LEU A 42 -5.61 2.50 6.09
N LEU A 43 -6.18 1.72 7.00
CA LEU A 43 -7.16 2.18 7.98
C LEU A 43 -6.47 2.35 9.33
N ARG A 44 -6.76 3.43 10.04
CA ARG A 44 -6.32 3.67 11.42
C ARG A 44 -7.55 3.74 12.32
N ASP A 45 -7.37 3.40 13.59
CA ASP A 45 -8.41 3.52 14.62
C ASP A 45 -9.69 2.71 14.32
N LEU A 46 -9.53 1.48 13.81
CA LEU A 46 -10.63 0.52 13.74
C LEU A 46 -10.90 -0.04 15.14
N ASN A 47 -12.06 0.30 15.70
CA ASN A 47 -12.60 -0.30 16.94
C ASN A 47 -13.39 -1.58 16.63
#